data_AF-A0A094DDN1-F1
#
_entry.id   AF-A0A094DDN1-F1
#
_cell.length_a   1.000
_cell.length_b   1.000
_cell.length_c   1.000
_cell.angle_alpha   90.00
_cell.angle_beta   90.00
_cell.angle_gamma   90.00
#
_symmetry.space_group_name_H-M   'P 1'
#
loop_
_entity.id
_entity.type
_entity.pdbx_description
1 polymer ?
#
loop_
_entity_poly.entity_id
_entity_poly.type
_entity_poly.pdbx_seq_one_letter_code
_entity_poly.pdbx_strand_id
1 'polypeptide(L)'
;MEMKRSISDSRRSRSRSPSADQTANEASQAAIKHVGVVTHVAPLVPPTPLRSAEHSRTGPSTNELMEREQGIIDAMLLRFKNIIELATTNKGDVTSEVAAAQAFQTNVETQALIRAAQDLLSLTREMKELWLFGPLRGLGEGEEGGTIDDDSKKVVEMVETMINERTRRET
;
A
#
# COMPACT_ATOMS: atom_id res chain seq x y z
N MET A 1 13.86 40.90 73.82
CA MET A 1 14.71 40.01 72.99
C MET A 1 14.94 40.70 71.66
N GLU A 2 16.09 41.36 71.54
CA GLU A 2 16.60 41.90 70.27
C GLU A 2 17.68 40.97 69.70
N MET A 3 17.96 41.19 68.42
CA MET A 3 19.17 40.90 67.66
C MET A 3 19.22 39.70 66.69
N LYS A 4 19.01 40.09 65.41
CA LYS A 4 19.95 40.06 64.28
C LYS A 4 20.10 38.80 63.41
N ARG A 5 20.27 39.13 62.11
CA ARG A 5 20.89 38.42 60.95
C ARG A 5 19.94 37.47 60.20
N SER A 6 19.92 37.36 58.87
CA SER A 6 20.57 38.07 57.76
C SER A 6 19.99 37.51 56.45
N ILE A 7 19.83 38.37 55.45
CA ILE A 7 20.18 38.16 54.02
C ILE A 7 19.96 36.75 53.44
N SER A 8 19.04 36.64 52.49
CA SER A 8 19.40 36.19 51.13
C SER A 8 18.22 36.40 50.17
N ASP A 9 18.39 37.41 49.31
CA ASP A 9 17.64 37.67 48.09
C ASP A 9 17.75 36.44 47.16
N SER A 10 16.75 35.55 47.21
CA SER A 10 16.67 34.40 46.31
C SER A 10 15.78 34.74 45.13
N ARG A 11 16.41 35.40 44.15
CA ARG A 11 15.99 35.40 42.74
C ARG A 11 15.71 33.97 42.30
N ARG A 12 14.44 33.57 42.32
CA ARG A 12 14.02 32.34 41.63
C ARG A 12 13.58 32.71 40.23
N SER A 13 14.57 32.69 39.34
CA SER A 13 14.45 32.65 37.89
C SER A 13 13.37 31.65 37.47
N ARG A 14 12.19 32.14 37.10
CA ARG A 14 11.29 31.38 36.24
C ARG A 14 11.85 31.51 34.83
N SER A 15 12.59 30.49 34.42
CA SER A 15 12.98 30.25 33.03
C SER A 15 11.74 30.37 32.14
N ARG A 16 11.64 31.48 31.40
CA ARG A 16 10.84 31.52 30.18
C ARG A 16 11.42 30.46 29.26
N SER A 17 10.68 29.39 29.04
CA SER A 17 10.94 28.44 27.96
C SER A 17 11.11 29.23 26.66
N PRO A 18 12.09 28.92 25.81
CA PRO A 18 12.20 29.57 24.51
C PRO A 18 10.91 29.30 23.74
N SER A 19 10.23 30.39 23.35
CA SER A 19 9.03 30.32 22.51
C SER A 19 9.41 29.64 21.20
N ALA A 20 8.56 28.72 20.72
CA ALA A 20 8.72 28.02 19.44
C ALA A 20 8.90 28.97 18.24
N ASP A 21 8.55 30.25 18.40
CA ASP A 21 8.76 31.30 17.41
C ASP A 21 10.23 31.64 17.15
N GLN A 22 11.12 31.38 18.12
CA GLN A 22 12.54 31.73 17.98
C GLN A 22 13.30 30.73 17.11
N THR A 23 12.89 29.45 17.14
CA THR A 23 13.46 28.39 16.30
C THR A 23 13.04 28.51 14.83
N ALA A 24 11.85 29.04 14.56
CA ALA A 24 11.39 29.31 13.19
C ALA A 24 12.16 30.46 12.52
N ASN A 25 12.59 31.45 13.31
CA ASN A 25 13.34 32.60 12.80
C ASN A 25 14.81 32.25 12.50
N GLU A 26 15.44 31.36 13.30
CA GLU A 26 16.79 30.86 13.00
C GLU A 26 16.82 29.97 11.75
N ALA A 27 15.81 29.12 11.55
CA ALA A 27 15.72 28.28 10.35
C ALA A 27 15.53 29.13 9.07
N SER A 28 14.80 30.24 9.16
CA SER A 28 14.60 31.17 8.05
C SER A 28 15.88 31.96 7.70
N GLN A 29 16.73 32.26 8.69
CA GLN A 29 18.00 32.98 8.45
C GLN A 29 19.14 32.09 7.92
N ALA A 30 19.04 30.76 8.07
CA ALA A 30 20.01 29.82 7.52
C ALA A 30 19.88 29.59 6.00
N ALA A 31 18.71 29.88 5.41
CA ALA A 31 18.46 29.66 3.98
C ALA A 31 18.94 30.82 3.07
N ILE A 32 19.30 31.98 3.64
CA ILE A 32 19.65 33.19 2.87
C ILE A 32 21.17 33.45 2.95
N LYS A 33 22.00 32.43 2.72
CA LYS A 33 23.45 32.59 2.49
C LYS A 33 24.00 31.55 1.51
N HIS A 34 23.47 31.51 0.29
CA HIS A 34 24.23 30.98 -0.84
C HIS A 34 24.15 31.95 -2.02
N VAL A 35 25.15 32.85 -2.02
CA VAL A 35 25.52 33.73 -3.12
C VAL A 35 26.30 32.92 -4.16
N GLY A 36 25.82 32.97 -5.40
CA GLY A 36 26.64 33.02 -6.61
C GLY A 36 27.51 31.80 -6.97
N VAL A 37 26.95 30.89 -7.78
CA VAL A 37 27.73 30.23 -8.83
C VAL A 37 26.95 30.34 -10.13
N VAL A 38 27.51 31.12 -11.06
CA VAL A 38 27.06 31.24 -12.45
C VAL A 38 27.38 29.93 -13.16
N THR A 39 26.38 29.31 -13.76
CA THR A 39 26.59 28.22 -14.73
C THR A 39 25.76 28.49 -15.98
N HIS A 40 26.43 28.39 -17.12
CA HIS A 40 26.04 28.83 -18.45
C HIS A 40 24.67 28.30 -18.93
N VAL A 41 23.95 29.17 -19.64
CA VAL A 41 22.78 28.84 -20.46
C VAL A 41 23.23 27.97 -21.64
N ALA A 42 22.75 26.73 -21.70
CA ALA A 42 22.84 25.84 -22.86
C ALA A 42 21.54 25.88 -23.67
N PRO A 43 21.59 25.69 -25.01
CA PRO A 43 20.49 26.03 -25.92
C PRO A 43 19.34 25.02 -25.92
N LEU A 44 18.15 25.50 -26.29
CA LEU A 44 16.91 24.73 -26.46
C LEU A 44 17.08 23.55 -27.43
N VAL A 45 17.05 22.33 -26.90
CA VAL A 45 16.87 21.08 -27.64
C VAL A 45 15.39 20.67 -27.51
N PRO A 46 14.71 20.27 -28.60
CA PRO A 46 13.32 19.82 -28.53
C PRO A 46 13.17 18.54 -27.70
N PRO A 47 12.03 18.33 -27.00
CA PRO A 47 11.88 17.21 -26.08
C PRO A 47 11.89 15.88 -26.84
N THR A 48 12.89 15.06 -26.57
CA THR A 48 12.88 13.62 -26.86
C THR A 48 11.70 13.01 -26.11
N PRO A 49 10.88 12.13 -26.74
CA PRO A 49 9.75 11.52 -26.08
C PRO A 49 10.21 10.80 -24.81
N LEU A 50 9.47 11.04 -23.73
CA LEU A 50 9.71 10.47 -22.41
C LEU A 50 9.91 8.96 -22.54
N ARG A 51 11.16 8.57 -22.28
CA ARG A 51 11.60 7.25 -21.83
C ARG A 51 10.47 6.55 -21.09
N SER A 52 10.05 5.43 -21.67
CA SER A 52 9.11 4.45 -21.13
C SER A 52 9.26 4.34 -19.62
N ALA A 53 8.31 4.91 -18.89
CA ALA A 53 7.98 4.41 -17.57
C ALA A 53 7.26 3.08 -17.78
N GLU A 54 8.02 2.05 -18.14
CA GLU A 54 7.67 0.68 -17.81
C GLU A 54 7.56 0.65 -16.28
N HIS A 55 6.38 0.99 -15.79
CA HIS A 55 5.95 0.56 -14.48
C HIS A 55 6.11 -0.94 -14.53
N SER A 56 7.03 -1.48 -13.75
CA SER A 56 7.19 -2.90 -13.51
C SER A 56 5.80 -3.43 -13.18
N ARG A 57 5.12 -3.98 -14.20
CA ARG A 57 3.73 -4.41 -14.11
C ARG A 57 3.74 -5.85 -13.62
N THR A 58 4.40 -6.04 -12.48
CA THR A 58 4.37 -7.27 -11.72
C THR A 58 3.08 -7.25 -10.91
N GLY A 59 2.23 -8.25 -11.14
CA GLY A 59 1.08 -8.50 -10.25
C GLY A 59 1.54 -8.65 -8.79
N PRO A 60 0.59 -8.66 -7.83
CA PRO A 60 0.91 -8.74 -6.41
C PRO A 60 1.87 -9.91 -6.16
N SER A 61 2.97 -9.60 -5.48
CA SER A 61 3.99 -10.61 -5.21
C SER A 61 3.46 -11.64 -4.19
N THR A 62 4.01 -12.85 -4.20
CA THR A 62 3.60 -13.89 -3.23
C THR A 62 3.72 -13.41 -1.79
N ASN A 63 4.76 -12.63 -1.48
CA ASN A 63 4.96 -12.07 -0.14
C ASN A 63 3.85 -11.08 0.25
N GLU A 64 3.41 -10.22 -0.67
CA GLU A 64 2.31 -9.28 -0.41
C GLU A 64 0.98 -10.00 -0.14
N LEU A 65 0.72 -11.09 -0.86
CA LEU A 65 -0.48 -11.91 -0.63
C LEU A 65 -0.42 -12.62 0.74
N MET A 66 0.75 -13.15 1.11
CA MET A 66 0.95 -13.78 2.42
C MET A 66 0.87 -12.78 3.57
N GLU A 67 1.46 -11.59 3.44
CA GLU A 67 1.35 -10.53 4.44
C GLU A 67 -0.10 -10.09 4.63
N ARG A 68 -0.86 -9.99 3.53
CA ARG A 68 -2.29 -9.68 3.58
C ARG A 68 -3.10 -10.80 4.22
N GLU A 69 -2.82 -12.06 3.90
CA GLU A 69 -3.45 -13.22 4.55
C GLU A 69 -3.22 -13.17 6.07
N GLN A 70 -1.95 -13.04 6.47
CA GLN A 70 -1.58 -12.99 7.89
C GLN A 70 -2.26 -11.81 8.60
N GLY A 71 -2.28 -10.63 7.98
CA GLY A 71 -2.95 -9.46 8.52
C GLY A 71 -4.47 -9.64 8.69
N ILE A 72 -5.13 -10.35 7.76
CA ILE A 72 -6.55 -10.67 7.85
C ILE A 72 -6.80 -11.68 8.98
N ILE A 73 -5.99 -12.73 9.09
CA ILE A 73 -6.09 -13.74 10.16
C ILE A 73 -5.89 -13.09 11.53
N ASP A 74 -4.85 -12.27 11.67
CA ASP A 74 -4.55 -11.54 12.92
C ASP A 74 -5.70 -10.61 13.30
N ALA A 75 -6.28 -9.88 12.33
CA ALA A 75 -7.44 -9.05 12.56
C ALA A 75 -8.66 -9.87 13.02
N MET A 76 -8.89 -11.05 12.41
CA MET A 76 -10.00 -11.93 12.76
C MET A 76 -9.87 -12.47 14.19
N LEU A 77 -8.68 -12.95 14.55
CA LEU A 77 -8.37 -13.46 15.89
C LEU A 77 -8.43 -12.36 16.95
N LEU A 78 -7.90 -11.17 16.66
CA LEU A 78 -7.93 -10.03 17.57
C LEU A 78 -9.36 -9.60 17.89
N ARG A 79 -10.23 -9.51 16.88
CA ARG A 79 -11.63 -9.12 17.10
C ARG A 79 -12.41 -10.16 17.86
N PHE A 80 -12.20 -11.45 17.57
CA PHE A 80 -12.80 -12.53 18.32
C PHE A 80 -12.36 -12.50 19.80
N LYS A 81 -11.07 -12.28 20.05
CA LYS A 81 -10.54 -12.08 21.40
C LYS A 81 -11.22 -10.90 22.10
N ASN A 82 -11.34 -9.75 21.44
CA ASN A 82 -11.99 -8.56 22.00
C ASN A 82 -13.45 -8.83 22.38
N ILE A 83 -14.20 -9.57 21.55
CA ILE A 83 -15.58 -9.97 21.86
C ILE A 83 -15.64 -10.84 23.12
N ILE A 84 -14.73 -11.81 23.26
CA ILE A 84 -14.66 -12.66 24.47
C ILE A 84 -14.29 -11.82 25.70
N GLU A 85 -13.37 -10.88 25.56
CA GLU A 85 -12.98 -9.97 26.65
C GLU A 85 -14.18 -9.12 27.10
N LEU A 86 -14.90 -8.50 26.16
CA LEU A 86 -16.13 -7.75 26.43
C LEU A 86 -17.19 -8.63 27.12
N ALA A 87 -17.36 -9.88 26.69
CA ALA A 87 -18.32 -10.80 27.29
C ALA A 87 -17.93 -11.25 28.72
N THR A 88 -16.63 -11.31 29.03
CA THR A 88 -16.12 -11.84 30.31
C THR A 88 -15.82 -10.76 31.36
N THR A 89 -15.75 -9.48 30.94
CA THR A 89 -15.50 -8.34 31.84
C THR A 89 -16.68 -8.01 32.76
N ASN A 90 -17.87 -8.56 32.51
CA ASN A 90 -19.07 -8.33 33.33
C ASN A 90 -19.18 -9.36 34.48
N LYS A 91 -18.44 -9.12 35.56
CA LYS A 91 -18.45 -9.93 36.80
C LYS A 91 -18.89 -9.15 38.04
N GLY A 92 -19.70 -8.10 37.90
CA GLY A 92 -20.13 -7.28 39.05
C GLY A 92 -21.32 -6.37 38.75
N ASP A 93 -21.61 -5.45 39.68
CA ASP A 93 -22.63 -4.40 39.53
C ASP A 93 -22.16 -3.36 38.50
N VAL A 94 -22.40 -3.63 37.23
CA VAL A 94 -22.07 -2.73 36.12
C VAL A 94 -23.20 -1.70 35.98
N THR A 95 -22.85 -0.42 35.98
CA THR A 95 -23.86 0.64 35.75
C THR A 95 -24.47 0.51 34.35
N SER A 96 -25.73 0.91 34.19
CA SER A 96 -26.47 0.77 32.92
C SER A 96 -25.72 1.38 31.73
N GLU A 97 -25.01 2.48 31.95
CA GLU A 97 -24.22 3.19 30.93
C GLU A 97 -23.03 2.34 30.45
N VAL A 98 -22.34 1.67 31.36
CA VAL A 98 -21.18 0.82 31.04
C VAL A 98 -21.65 -0.44 30.32
N ALA A 99 -22.77 -1.03 30.73
CA ALA A 99 -23.37 -2.17 30.04
C ALA A 99 -23.79 -1.81 28.60
N ALA A 100 -24.40 -0.64 28.40
CA ALA A 100 -24.76 -0.15 27.08
C ALA A 100 -23.52 0.10 26.18
N ALA A 101 -22.46 0.68 26.75
CA ALA A 101 -21.19 0.87 26.03
C ALA A 101 -20.54 -0.46 25.61
N GLN A 102 -20.54 -1.47 26.50
CA GLN A 102 -20.04 -2.81 26.19
C GLN A 102 -20.85 -3.49 25.09
N ALA A 103 -22.19 -3.35 25.10
CA ALA A 103 -23.05 -3.88 24.06
C ALA A 103 -22.76 -3.22 22.70
N PHE A 104 -22.57 -1.90 22.67
CA PHE A 104 -22.18 -1.18 21.45
C PHE A 104 -20.80 -1.65 20.94
N GLN A 105 -19.82 -1.76 21.83
CA GLN A 105 -18.48 -2.22 21.45
C GLN A 105 -18.50 -3.65 20.90
N THR A 106 -19.30 -4.54 21.49
CA THR A 106 -19.47 -5.92 21.01
C THR A 106 -20.03 -5.94 19.57
N ASN A 107 -20.99 -5.05 19.26
CA ASN A 107 -21.52 -4.92 17.90
C ASN A 107 -20.47 -4.40 16.91
N VAL A 108 -19.66 -3.42 17.30
CA VAL A 108 -18.57 -2.89 16.47
C VAL A 108 -17.54 -3.98 16.15
N GLU A 109 -17.11 -4.73 17.16
CA GLU A 109 -16.14 -5.81 16.96
C GLU A 109 -16.71 -6.94 16.10
N THR A 110 -18.01 -7.24 16.23
CA THR A 110 -18.69 -8.22 15.38
C THR A 110 -18.76 -7.77 13.92
N GLN A 111 -19.11 -6.51 13.66
CA GLN A 111 -19.12 -5.97 12.29
C GLN A 111 -17.73 -5.97 11.68
N ALA A 112 -16.73 -5.61 12.47
CA ALA A 112 -15.36 -5.56 11.99
C ALA A 112 -14.77 -6.98 11.80
N LEU A 113 -15.27 -7.99 12.53
CA LEU A 113 -14.98 -9.40 12.29
C LEU A 113 -15.58 -9.88 10.95
N ILE A 114 -16.84 -9.53 10.67
CA ILE A 114 -17.48 -9.82 9.38
C ILE A 114 -16.68 -9.18 8.24
N ARG A 115 -16.19 -7.95 8.42
CA ARG A 115 -15.37 -7.27 7.42
C ARG A 115 -14.05 -8.01 7.17
N ALA A 116 -13.35 -8.46 8.21
CA ALA A 116 -12.15 -9.27 8.05
C ALA A 116 -12.44 -10.57 7.27
N ALA A 117 -13.58 -11.22 7.52
CA ALA A 117 -14.00 -12.39 6.74
C ALA A 117 -14.27 -12.04 5.27
N GLN A 118 -14.93 -10.91 4.98
CA GLN A 118 -15.14 -10.43 3.60
C GLN A 118 -13.81 -10.10 2.89
N ASP A 119 -12.84 -9.56 3.61
CA ASP A 119 -11.50 -9.29 3.09
C ASP A 119 -10.77 -10.60 2.74
N LEU A 120 -10.96 -11.66 3.55
CA LEU A 120 -10.46 -13.00 3.24
C LEU A 120 -11.10 -13.56 1.95
N LEU A 121 -12.42 -13.47 1.82
CA LEU A 121 -13.09 -13.93 0.59
C LEU A 121 -12.61 -13.15 -0.63
N SER A 122 -12.41 -11.83 -0.50
CA SER A 122 -11.85 -10.99 -1.56
C SER A 122 -10.45 -11.45 -1.97
N LEU A 123 -9.57 -11.73 -0.99
CA LEU A 123 -8.23 -12.26 -1.25
C LEU A 123 -8.28 -13.59 -2.01
N THR A 124 -9.15 -14.52 -1.60
CA THR A 124 -9.27 -15.81 -2.31
C THR A 124 -9.78 -15.64 -3.74
N ARG A 125 -10.61 -14.63 -4.01
CA ARG A 125 -11.06 -14.31 -5.36
C ARG A 125 -9.90 -13.76 -6.19
N GLU A 126 -9.14 -12.82 -5.65
CA GLU A 126 -7.94 -12.26 -6.32
C GLU A 126 -6.93 -13.37 -6.64
N MET A 127 -6.69 -14.31 -5.72
CA MET A 127 -5.83 -15.47 -5.98
C MET A 127 -6.36 -16.35 -7.12
N LYS A 128 -7.67 -16.62 -7.15
CA LYS A 128 -8.28 -17.39 -8.24
C LYS A 128 -8.21 -16.66 -9.57
N GLU A 129 -8.37 -15.33 -9.58
CA GLU A 129 -8.22 -14.51 -10.78
C GLU A 129 -6.79 -14.55 -11.31
N LEU A 130 -5.77 -14.48 -10.45
CA LEU A 130 -4.36 -14.67 -10.84
C LEU A 130 -4.11 -16.06 -11.44
N TRP A 131 -4.74 -17.09 -10.90
CA TRP A 131 -4.64 -18.46 -11.41
C TRP A 131 -5.35 -18.65 -12.76
N LEU A 132 -6.54 -18.05 -12.94
CA LEU A 132 -7.36 -18.22 -14.14
C LEU A 132 -6.90 -17.34 -15.31
N PHE A 133 -6.47 -16.12 -15.03
CA PHE A 133 -6.14 -15.13 -16.07
C PHE A 133 -4.63 -14.92 -16.25
N GLY A 134 -3.80 -15.53 -15.40
CA GLY A 134 -2.39 -15.16 -15.28
C GLY A 134 -2.23 -13.78 -14.64
N PRO A 135 -1.08 -13.10 -14.73
CA PRO A 135 -1.00 -11.68 -14.35
C PRO A 135 -2.11 -10.93 -15.09
N LEU A 136 -2.97 -10.19 -14.37
CA LEU A 136 -4.21 -9.59 -14.92
C LEU A 136 -3.97 -9.00 -16.31
N ARG A 137 -4.33 -9.75 -17.36
CA ARG A 137 -4.29 -9.28 -18.74
C ARG A 137 -5.32 -8.16 -18.86
N GLY A 138 -4.91 -7.03 -19.43
CA GLY A 138 -5.82 -5.92 -19.66
C GLY A 138 -6.95 -6.33 -20.63
N LEU A 139 -8.12 -5.71 -20.50
CA LEU A 139 -9.21 -5.80 -21.49
C LEU A 139 -8.68 -5.38 -22.87
N GLY A 140 -8.26 -6.34 -23.69
CA GLY A 140 -7.67 -6.11 -25.01
C GLY A 140 -6.47 -7.03 -25.36
N GLU A 141 -5.82 -7.66 -24.39
CA GLU A 141 -4.74 -8.65 -24.64
C GLU A 141 -5.30 -10.05 -24.84
N GLY A 142 -6.09 -10.22 -25.91
CA GLY A 142 -6.62 -11.52 -26.34
C GLY A 142 -6.45 -11.78 -27.82
N GLU A 143 -5.92 -10.83 -28.59
CA GLU A 143 -5.67 -11.01 -30.01
C GLU A 143 -4.18 -11.16 -30.26
N GLU A 144 -3.65 -12.32 -29.88
CA GLU A 144 -2.52 -12.90 -30.61
C GLU A 144 -3.01 -13.43 -31.98
N GLY A 145 -3.87 -12.66 -32.66
CA GLY A 145 -4.43 -12.98 -33.97
C GLY A 145 -3.40 -12.88 -35.10
N GLY A 146 -2.20 -12.38 -34.80
CA GLY A 146 -1.10 -12.34 -35.76
C GLY A 146 -0.35 -13.68 -35.89
N THR A 147 -0.03 -14.35 -34.78
CA THR A 147 0.83 -15.54 -34.81
C THR A 147 0.08 -16.78 -35.29
N ILE A 148 -1.19 -16.94 -34.88
CA ILE A 148 -2.02 -18.07 -35.29
C ILE A 148 -2.35 -18.00 -36.79
N ASP A 149 -2.61 -16.81 -37.33
CA ASP A 149 -2.94 -16.64 -38.75
C ASP A 149 -1.71 -16.86 -39.65
N ASP A 150 -0.53 -16.39 -39.21
CA ASP A 150 0.74 -16.60 -39.93
C ASP A 150 1.21 -18.07 -39.85
N ASP A 151 1.11 -18.72 -38.70
CA ASP A 151 1.42 -20.15 -38.57
C ASP A 151 0.45 -21.00 -39.40
N SER A 152 -0.83 -20.61 -39.47
CA SER A 152 -1.82 -21.28 -40.32
C SER A 152 -1.47 -21.18 -41.80
N LYS A 153 -1.03 -20.01 -42.28
CA LYS A 153 -0.56 -19.84 -43.68
C LYS A 153 0.65 -20.71 -44.00
N LYS A 154 1.61 -20.78 -43.07
CA LYS A 154 2.83 -21.59 -43.25
C LYS A 154 2.54 -23.09 -43.30
N VAL A 155 1.58 -23.56 -42.51
CA VAL A 155 1.12 -24.96 -42.58
C VAL A 155 0.44 -25.25 -43.91
N VAL A 156 -0.38 -24.33 -44.43
CA VAL A 156 -1.02 -24.48 -45.74
C VAL A 156 0.02 -24.59 -46.86
N GLU A 157 1.02 -23.70 -46.88
CA GLU A 157 2.10 -23.74 -47.87
C GLU A 157 2.88 -25.07 -47.81
N MET A 158 3.20 -25.55 -46.61
CA MET A 158 3.88 -26.84 -46.43
C MET A 158 3.03 -28.02 -46.92
N VAL A 159 1.73 -28.01 -46.67
CA VAL A 159 0.82 -29.07 -47.17
C VAL A 159 0.75 -29.04 -48.70
N GLU A 160 0.70 -27.86 -49.31
CA GLU A 160 0.65 -27.70 -50.77
C GLU A 160 1.93 -28.21 -51.45
N THR A 161 3.11 -27.95 -50.86
CA THR A 161 4.38 -28.51 -51.35
C THR A 161 4.41 -30.04 -51.25
N MET A 162 3.89 -30.62 -50.17
CA MET A 162 3.81 -32.08 -50.03
C MET A 162 2.86 -32.73 -51.04
N ILE A 163 1.74 -32.08 -51.34
CA ILE A 163 0.78 -32.57 -52.35
C ILE A 163 1.40 -32.53 -53.74
N ASN A 164 2.10 -31.46 -54.10
CA ASN A 164 2.80 -31.35 -55.38
C ASN A 164 3.92 -32.38 -55.53
N GLU A 165 4.73 -32.59 -54.49
CA GLU A 165 5.79 -33.61 -54.49
C GLU A 165 5.26 -35.03 -54.57
N ARG A 166 4.08 -35.29 -54.01
CA ARG A 166 3.41 -36.59 -54.11
C ARG A 166 2.80 -36.79 -55.51
N THR A 167 2.15 -35.78 -56.05
CA THR A 167 1.50 -35.82 -57.37
C THR A 167 2.55 -36.04 -58.47
N ARG A 168 3.71 -35.40 -58.35
CA ARG A 168 4.86 -35.59 -59.25
C ARG A 168 5.49 -36.98 -59.17
N ARG A 169 5.32 -37.71 -58.06
CA ARG A 169 5.79 -39.10 -57.90
C ARG A 169 4.81 -40.14 -58.43
N GLU A 170 3.54 -39.76 -58.59
CA GLU A 170 2.46 -40.63 -59.07
C GLU A 170 2.21 -40.51 -60.59
N THR A 171 2.86 -39.53 -61.26
CA THR A 171 2.94 -39.38 -62.73
C THR A 171 4.27 -39.85 -63.28
#